data_AF-A0A3S9M0D8-F1
#
_entry.id   AF-A0A3S9M0D8-F1
#
_cell.length_a   1.000
_cell.length_b   1.000
_cell.length_c   1.000
_cell.angle_alpha   90.00
_cell.angle_beta   90.00
_cell.angle_gamma   90.00
#
_symmetry.space_group_name_H-M   'P 1'
#
loop_
_entity.id
_entity.type
_entity.pdbx_description
1 polymer ?
#
loop_
_entity_poly.entity_id
_entity_poly.type
_entity_poly.pdbx_seq_one_letter_code
_entity_poly.pdbx_strand_id
1 'polypeptide(L)'
;MTDNGGRRHAWQRGVRESVQGADTELWPDGLADVVPGGFHSVYVQFGDLYPEQQLQLQLLYSASQRAFERRTRVSARVTVVRVLGNALSDPRLGDAKPNEHLAEYLDQEIADLRGRLAQDSATAVSRGLNIGLAMGSAASLALLAVPLLWGVDLLGALGVALNCTNRWSLLGAFVCGGVGAFGAVLSVLVRLRGSADQLARRQSNGREGIVVPGQMARSMRHEGVYRVFVGWILALAVYFLLSGGIVTVFEPPATTAEICPTPGSPGSAAAGTEFWGFWCAIGFVAGFNERWAFGILSRDSTRRPGKNA
;
A
#
# COMPACT_ATOMS: atom_id res chain seq x y z
N MET A 1 -24.80 21.79 -29.71
CA MET A 1 -24.88 20.83 -28.60
C MET A 1 -23.49 20.25 -28.40
N THR A 2 -22.88 20.57 -27.26
CA THR A 2 -21.46 20.36 -26.97
C THR A 2 -21.17 18.93 -26.52
N ASP A 3 -20.13 18.36 -27.13
CA ASP A 3 -19.58 17.03 -26.91
C ASP A 3 -18.96 16.92 -25.50
N ASN A 4 -19.74 16.42 -24.55
CA ASN A 4 -19.33 16.19 -23.15
C ASN A 4 -18.81 14.76 -22.89
N GLY A 5 -18.66 13.93 -23.94
CA GLY A 5 -18.24 12.54 -23.82
C GLY A 5 -16.73 12.35 -23.60
N GLY A 6 -15.90 13.18 -24.25
CA GLY A 6 -14.44 13.03 -24.22
C GLY A 6 -13.79 13.30 -22.85
N ARG A 7 -14.31 14.26 -22.08
CA ARG A 7 -13.73 14.65 -20.77
C ARG A 7 -13.98 13.61 -19.67
N ARG A 8 -15.15 12.95 -19.66
CA ARG A 8 -15.46 11.89 -18.68
C ARG A 8 -14.53 10.68 -18.85
N HIS A 9 -14.23 10.30 -20.09
CA HIS A 9 -13.31 9.20 -20.37
C HIS A 9 -11.84 9.51 -20.08
N ALA A 10 -11.43 10.78 -20.18
CA ALA A 10 -10.07 11.20 -19.82
C ALA A 10 -9.88 11.22 -18.30
N TRP A 11 -10.86 11.76 -17.56
CA TRP A 11 -10.83 11.76 -16.09
C TRP A 11 -10.91 10.35 -15.51
N GLN A 12 -11.81 9.50 -16.01
CA GLN A 12 -11.89 8.09 -15.60
C GLN A 12 -10.60 7.32 -15.91
N ARG A 13 -9.96 7.56 -17.06
CA ARG A 13 -8.65 6.96 -17.35
C ARG A 13 -7.57 7.46 -16.41
N GLY A 14 -7.52 8.76 -16.11
CA GLY A 14 -6.54 9.31 -15.17
C GLY A 14 -6.72 8.77 -13.74
N VAL A 15 -7.96 8.62 -13.27
CA VAL A 15 -8.28 7.99 -11.97
C VAL A 15 -7.96 6.50 -12.00
N ARG A 16 -8.28 5.80 -13.09
CA ARG A 16 -7.96 4.39 -13.23
C ARG A 16 -6.45 4.16 -13.31
N GLU A 17 -5.69 5.05 -13.93
CA GLU A 17 -4.23 4.97 -14.00
C GLU A 17 -3.59 5.27 -12.64
N SER A 18 -4.08 6.29 -11.92
CA SER A 18 -3.58 6.61 -10.58
C SER A 18 -3.87 5.51 -9.56
N VAL A 19 -4.98 4.80 -9.75
CA VAL A 19 -5.37 3.66 -8.93
C VAL A 19 -4.73 2.36 -9.46
N GLN A 20 -4.97 1.89 -10.66
CA GLN A 20 -4.54 0.56 -11.09
C GLN A 20 -3.11 0.49 -11.62
N GLY A 21 -2.45 1.63 -11.85
CA GLY A 21 -1.25 1.73 -12.68
C GLY A 21 -1.61 1.78 -14.16
N ALA A 22 -0.66 2.18 -15.01
CA ALA A 22 -0.87 2.18 -16.46
C ALA A 22 -1.08 0.76 -17.00
N ASP A 23 -2.04 0.58 -17.93
CA ASP A 23 -2.36 -0.72 -18.55
C ASP A 23 -1.08 -1.39 -19.09
N THR A 24 -0.70 -2.54 -18.54
CA THR A 24 0.47 -3.27 -19.02
C THR A 24 0.24 -3.79 -20.43
N GLU A 25 1.21 -3.59 -21.32
CA GLU A 25 1.19 -4.22 -22.65
C GLU A 25 1.09 -5.74 -22.47
N LEU A 26 0.05 -6.34 -23.05
CA LEU A 26 -0.25 -7.78 -22.97
C LEU A 26 0.81 -8.63 -23.69
N TRP A 27 1.54 -8.01 -24.62
CA TRP A 27 2.62 -8.60 -25.41
C TRP A 27 3.84 -7.68 -25.28
N PRO A 28 4.82 -8.04 -24.45
CA PRO A 28 6.02 -7.22 -24.31
C PRO A 28 6.86 -7.34 -25.58
N ASP A 29 7.13 -6.20 -26.25
CA ASP A 29 8.07 -6.15 -27.36
C ASP A 29 9.47 -6.58 -26.87
N GLY A 30 10.19 -7.37 -27.65
CA GLY A 30 11.61 -7.65 -27.41
C GLY A 30 12.46 -6.42 -27.73
N LEU A 31 13.65 -6.33 -27.13
CA LEU A 31 14.59 -5.24 -27.45
C LEU A 31 14.98 -5.25 -28.94
N ALA A 32 15.09 -6.44 -29.53
CA ALA A 32 15.39 -6.66 -30.95
C ALA A 32 14.31 -6.07 -31.89
N ASP A 33 13.04 -6.04 -31.47
CA ASP A 33 11.92 -5.56 -32.28
C ASP A 33 11.89 -4.03 -32.43
N VAL A 34 12.67 -3.33 -31.59
CA VAL A 34 12.78 -1.87 -31.58
C VAL A 34 14.05 -1.38 -32.28
N VAL A 35 14.92 -2.29 -32.70
CA VAL A 35 16.14 -1.95 -33.43
C VAL A 35 15.75 -1.33 -34.77
N PRO A 36 16.24 -0.12 -35.11
CA PRO A 36 15.94 0.50 -36.39
C PRO A 36 16.34 -0.41 -37.56
N GLY A 37 15.51 -0.46 -38.59
CA GLY A 37 15.80 -1.25 -39.79
C GLY A 37 17.17 -0.90 -40.39
N GLY A 38 17.97 -1.91 -40.70
CA GLY A 38 19.34 -1.76 -41.20
C GLY A 38 20.45 -1.93 -40.15
N PHE A 39 20.14 -1.92 -38.85
CA PHE A 39 21.11 -2.12 -37.77
C PHE A 39 21.17 -3.55 -37.23
N HIS A 40 20.52 -4.52 -37.89
CA HIS A 40 20.36 -5.87 -37.36
C HIS A 40 21.70 -6.62 -37.23
N SER A 41 22.60 -6.49 -38.21
CA SER A 41 23.95 -7.05 -38.15
C SER A 41 24.80 -6.42 -37.04
N VAL A 42 24.68 -5.11 -36.86
CA VAL A 42 25.36 -4.34 -35.82
C VAL A 42 24.84 -4.70 -34.42
N TYR A 43 23.55 -5.00 -34.31
CA TYR A 43 22.93 -5.48 -33.07
C TYR A 43 23.43 -6.86 -32.65
N VAL A 44 23.63 -7.77 -33.61
CA VAL A 44 24.26 -9.08 -33.34
C VAL A 44 25.70 -8.89 -32.85
N GLN A 45 26.48 -8.04 -33.53
CA GLN A 45 27.85 -7.73 -33.13
C GLN A 45 27.93 -7.08 -31.74
N PHE A 46 26.97 -6.22 -31.40
CA PHE A 46 26.85 -5.65 -30.05
C PHE A 46 26.61 -6.75 -29.01
N GLY A 47 25.77 -7.74 -29.31
CA GLY A 47 25.53 -8.87 -28.41
C GLY A 47 26.73 -9.78 -28.22
N ASP A 48 27.54 -9.95 -29.26
CA ASP A 48 28.76 -10.76 -29.18
C ASP A 48 29.86 -10.06 -28.34
N LEU A 49 29.98 -8.73 -28.45
CA LEU A 49 30.99 -7.94 -27.75
C LEU A 49 30.57 -7.54 -26.32
N TYR A 50 29.28 -7.32 -26.08
CA TYR A 50 28.71 -6.82 -24.83
C TYR A 50 27.47 -7.61 -24.36
N PRO A 51 27.60 -8.94 -24.14
CA PRO A 51 26.45 -9.80 -23.84
C PRO A 51 25.74 -9.42 -22.53
N GLU A 52 26.50 -9.00 -21.51
CA GLU A 52 25.92 -8.60 -20.23
C GLU A 52 25.10 -7.32 -20.34
N GLN A 53 25.63 -6.29 -21.01
CA GLN A 53 24.94 -5.02 -21.20
C GLN A 53 23.69 -5.20 -22.07
N GLN A 54 23.75 -6.05 -23.10
CA GLN A 54 22.58 -6.38 -23.92
C GLN A 54 21.46 -7.04 -23.09
N LEU A 55 21.80 -8.03 -22.26
CA LEU A 55 20.84 -8.68 -21.38
C LEU A 55 20.22 -7.68 -20.39
N GLN A 56 21.06 -6.81 -19.80
CA GLN A 56 20.60 -5.80 -18.85
C GLN A 56 19.67 -4.77 -19.51
N LEU A 57 19.98 -4.32 -20.73
CA LEU A 57 19.10 -3.45 -21.52
C LEU A 57 17.78 -4.13 -21.88
N GLN A 58 17.80 -5.42 -22.22
CA GLN A 58 16.57 -6.18 -22.49
C GLN A 58 15.69 -6.31 -21.24
N LEU A 59 16.29 -6.59 -20.08
CA LEU A 59 15.59 -6.61 -18.81
C LEU A 59 14.98 -5.24 -18.50
N LEU A 60 15.75 -4.16 -18.65
CA LEU A 60 15.28 -2.78 -18.43
C LEU A 60 14.17 -2.38 -19.40
N TYR A 61 14.26 -2.79 -20.66
CA TYR A 61 13.22 -2.53 -21.65
C TYR A 61 11.90 -3.22 -21.25
N SER A 62 11.96 -4.50 -20.88
CA SER A 62 10.79 -5.23 -20.39
C SER A 62 10.22 -4.64 -19.08
N ALA A 63 11.08 -4.13 -18.20
CA ALA A 63 10.67 -3.47 -16.97
C ALA A 63 10.02 -2.10 -17.25
N SER A 64 10.54 -1.35 -18.24
CA SER A 64 9.99 -0.06 -18.64
C SER A 64 8.55 -0.17 -19.15
N GLN A 65 8.23 -1.20 -19.94
CA GLN A 65 6.88 -1.50 -20.40
C GLN A 65 5.90 -1.79 -19.25
N ARG A 66 6.44 -2.28 -18.12
CA ARG A 66 5.68 -2.60 -16.90
C ARG A 66 5.70 -1.49 -15.86
N ALA A 67 6.35 -0.36 -16.14
CA ALA A 67 6.40 0.78 -15.22
C ALA A 67 4.98 1.23 -14.84
N PHE A 68 4.84 1.65 -13.58
CA PHE A 68 3.58 1.98 -12.94
C PHE A 68 3.00 3.27 -13.52
N GLU A 69 3.80 4.32 -13.64
CA GLU A 69 3.38 5.57 -14.26
C GLU A 69 3.62 5.57 -15.77
N ARG A 70 2.64 6.07 -16.54
CA ARG A 70 2.78 6.18 -18.01
C ARG A 70 3.91 7.11 -18.43
N ARG A 71 4.16 8.19 -17.67
CA ARG A 71 5.27 9.12 -17.97
C ARG A 71 6.61 8.42 -17.81
N THR A 72 6.80 7.68 -16.71
CA THR A 72 8.00 6.87 -16.48
C THR A 72 8.15 5.83 -17.59
N ARG A 73 7.07 5.12 -17.95
CA ARG A 73 7.08 4.14 -19.06
C ARG A 73 7.58 4.75 -20.36
N VAL A 74 6.96 5.83 -20.82
CA VAL A 74 7.32 6.47 -22.09
C VAL A 74 8.75 7.00 -22.04
N SER A 75 9.13 7.67 -20.95
CA SER A 75 10.47 8.21 -20.80
C SER A 75 11.53 7.11 -20.77
N ALA A 76 11.34 6.05 -19.97
CA ALA A 76 12.30 4.96 -19.86
C ALA A 76 12.41 4.18 -21.17
N ARG A 77 11.29 3.94 -21.88
CA ARG A 77 11.30 3.32 -23.21
C ARG A 77 12.13 4.13 -24.20
N VAL A 78 11.88 5.44 -24.29
CA VAL A 78 12.61 6.36 -25.18
C VAL A 78 14.09 6.39 -24.82
N THR A 79 14.44 6.43 -23.53
CA THR A 79 15.83 6.43 -23.09
C THR A 79 16.54 5.12 -23.42
N VAL A 80 15.92 3.96 -23.18
CA VAL A 80 16.52 2.65 -23.54
C VAL A 80 16.77 2.56 -25.05
N VAL A 81 15.80 2.98 -25.88
CA VAL A 81 15.97 2.99 -27.34
C VAL A 81 17.06 3.96 -27.78
N ARG A 82 17.18 5.13 -27.13
CA ARG A 82 18.24 6.10 -27.42
C ARG A 82 19.61 5.57 -27.01
N VAL A 83 19.75 4.96 -25.84
CA VAL A 83 21.01 4.35 -25.38
C VAL A 83 21.44 3.24 -26.33
N LEU A 84 20.50 2.36 -26.72
CA LEU A 84 20.77 1.33 -27.72
C LEU A 84 21.15 1.94 -29.07
N GLY A 85 20.42 2.94 -29.55
CA GLY A 85 20.73 3.62 -30.81
C GLY A 85 22.11 4.30 -30.81
N ASN A 86 22.48 4.93 -29.68
CA ASN A 86 23.80 5.52 -29.49
C ASN A 86 24.90 4.44 -29.51
N ALA A 87 24.69 3.32 -28.81
CA ALA A 87 25.64 2.21 -28.79
C ALA A 87 25.83 1.54 -30.16
N LEU A 88 24.73 1.35 -30.91
CA LEU A 88 24.76 0.79 -32.27
C LEU A 88 25.34 1.76 -33.31
N SER A 89 25.33 3.06 -33.03
CA SER A 89 25.92 4.07 -33.91
C SER A 89 27.35 4.44 -33.52
N ASP A 90 27.88 3.88 -32.43
CA ASP A 90 29.23 4.19 -31.95
C ASP A 90 30.26 3.52 -32.89
N PRO A 91 31.18 4.29 -33.52
CA PRO A 91 32.21 3.74 -34.40
C PRO A 91 33.08 2.67 -33.71
N ARG A 92 33.24 2.75 -32.39
CA ARG A 92 34.06 1.83 -31.57
C ARG A 92 33.47 0.42 -31.48
N LEU A 93 32.21 0.25 -31.86
CA LEU A 93 31.58 -1.07 -31.94
C LEU A 93 32.18 -1.93 -33.06
N GLY A 94 32.82 -1.30 -34.05
CA GLY A 94 33.54 -1.99 -35.13
C GLY A 94 34.90 -2.56 -34.71
N ASP A 95 35.37 -2.29 -33.49
CA ASP A 95 36.65 -2.78 -33.00
C ASP A 95 36.60 -4.29 -32.70
N ALA A 96 37.72 -4.99 -32.92
CA ALA A 96 37.81 -6.43 -32.67
C ALA A 96 37.77 -6.82 -31.18
N LYS A 97 37.82 -5.84 -30.27
CA LYS A 97 37.79 -6.03 -28.81
C LYS A 97 36.81 -5.06 -28.16
N PRO A 98 36.17 -5.46 -27.06
CA PRO A 98 35.28 -4.58 -26.32
C PRO A 98 36.04 -3.35 -25.81
N ASN A 99 35.54 -2.18 -26.16
CA ASN A 99 36.03 -0.90 -25.70
C ASN A 99 35.51 -0.62 -24.28
N GLU A 100 36.45 -0.37 -23.35
CA GLU A 100 36.18 -0.13 -21.93
C GLU A 100 35.35 1.14 -21.70
N HIS A 101 35.57 2.20 -22.49
CA HIS A 101 34.82 3.46 -22.32
C HIS A 101 33.36 3.31 -22.75
N LEU A 102 33.08 2.48 -23.76
CA LEU A 102 31.71 2.19 -24.18
C LEU A 102 30.99 1.31 -23.15
N ALA A 103 31.70 0.36 -22.53
CA ALA A 103 31.17 -0.44 -21.43
C ALA A 103 30.81 0.45 -20.22
N GLU A 104 31.71 1.33 -19.79
CA GLU A 104 31.48 2.25 -18.67
C GLU A 104 30.29 3.19 -18.93
N TYR A 105 30.20 3.74 -20.15
CA TYR A 105 29.06 4.57 -20.55
C TYR A 105 27.73 3.79 -20.45
N LEU A 106 27.70 2.57 -20.97
CA LEU A 106 26.51 1.71 -20.91
C LEU A 106 26.13 1.37 -19.47
N ASP A 107 27.11 1.01 -18.63
CA ASP A 107 26.88 0.66 -17.24
C ASP A 107 26.33 1.87 -16.45
N GLN A 108 26.82 3.07 -16.73
CA GLN A 108 26.31 4.31 -16.12
C GLN A 108 24.86 4.59 -16.52
N GLU A 109 24.52 4.49 -17.80
CA GLU A 109 23.15 4.69 -18.30
C GLU A 109 22.19 3.62 -17.78
N ILE A 110 22.64 2.36 -17.72
CA ILE A 110 21.89 1.24 -17.15
C ILE A 110 21.63 1.49 -15.65
N ALA A 111 22.63 1.97 -14.90
CA ALA A 111 22.49 2.28 -13.48
C ALA A 111 21.48 3.41 -13.23
N ASP A 112 21.51 4.49 -14.03
CA ASP A 112 20.55 5.58 -13.93
C ASP A 112 19.12 5.11 -14.25
N LEU A 113 18.95 4.30 -15.31
CA LEU A 113 17.67 3.71 -15.67
C LEU A 113 17.12 2.79 -14.58
N ARG A 114 17.97 1.97 -13.97
CA ARG A 114 17.60 1.15 -12.80
C ARG A 114 17.13 2.00 -11.64
N GLY A 115 17.85 3.09 -11.33
CA GLY A 115 17.48 4.02 -10.27
C GLY A 115 16.08 4.61 -10.48
N ARG A 116 15.80 5.10 -11.69
CA ARG A 116 14.49 5.67 -12.06
C ARG A 116 13.35 4.65 -11.95
N LEU A 117 13.55 3.43 -12.45
CA LEU A 117 12.54 2.37 -12.35
C LEU A 117 12.34 1.89 -10.91
N ALA A 118 13.40 1.84 -10.10
CA ALA A 118 13.31 1.54 -8.68
C ALA A 118 12.47 2.61 -7.95
N GLN A 119 12.68 3.90 -8.25
CA GLN A 119 11.91 5.00 -7.68
C GLN A 119 10.41 4.94 -8.08
N ASP A 120 10.11 4.55 -9.32
CA ASP A 120 8.73 4.33 -9.79
C ASP A 120 8.05 3.17 -9.04
N SER A 121 8.78 2.07 -8.83
CA SER A 121 8.28 0.93 -8.04
C SER A 121 7.99 1.31 -6.59
N ALA A 122 8.85 2.11 -5.95
CA ALA A 122 8.63 2.63 -4.60
C ALA A 122 7.40 3.55 -4.54
N THR A 123 7.18 4.35 -5.59
CA THR A 123 6.00 5.21 -5.74
C THR A 123 4.73 4.37 -5.86
N ALA A 124 4.76 3.27 -6.62
CA ALA A 124 3.64 2.33 -6.75
C ALA A 124 3.27 1.68 -5.41
N VAL A 125 4.28 1.25 -4.63
CA VAL A 125 4.10 0.70 -3.28
C VAL A 125 3.47 1.73 -2.34
N SER A 126 4.03 2.94 -2.29
CA SER A 126 3.54 4.03 -1.44
C SER A 126 2.11 4.44 -1.79
N ARG A 127 1.79 4.61 -3.08
CA ARG A 127 0.41 4.91 -3.52
C ARG A 127 -0.54 3.76 -3.24
N GLY A 128 -0.14 2.52 -3.50
CA GLY A 128 -0.92 1.33 -3.17
C GLY A 128 -1.32 1.31 -1.69
N LEU A 129 -0.33 1.48 -0.81
CA LEU A 129 -0.55 1.47 0.63
C LEU A 129 -1.41 2.66 1.11
N ASN A 130 -1.15 3.88 0.63
CA ASN A 130 -1.94 5.06 0.99
C ASN A 130 -3.41 4.92 0.56
N ILE A 131 -3.67 4.38 -0.64
CA ILE A 131 -5.04 4.09 -1.09
C ILE A 131 -5.66 3.01 -0.21
N GLY A 132 -4.91 1.96 0.15
CA GLY A 132 -5.36 0.92 1.07
C GLY A 132 -5.77 1.48 2.43
N LEU A 133 -4.94 2.34 3.02
CA LEU A 133 -5.23 3.03 4.28
C LEU A 133 -6.46 3.94 4.16
N ALA A 134 -6.60 4.68 3.06
CA ALA A 134 -7.74 5.56 2.82
C ALA A 134 -9.06 4.78 2.64
N MET A 135 -9.03 3.65 1.92
CA MET A 135 -10.19 2.77 1.81
C MET A 135 -10.52 2.11 3.15
N GLY A 136 -9.50 1.67 3.88
CA GLY A 136 -9.65 1.11 5.22
C GLY A 136 -10.26 2.12 6.21
N SER A 137 -9.82 3.38 6.18
CA SER A 137 -10.38 4.44 7.03
C SER A 137 -11.80 4.84 6.62
N ALA A 138 -12.11 4.88 5.32
CA ALA A 138 -13.48 5.10 4.86
C ALA A 138 -14.41 3.96 5.29
N ALA A 139 -13.95 2.71 5.18
CA ALA A 139 -14.69 1.53 5.64
C ALA A 139 -14.86 1.53 7.17
N SER A 140 -13.84 1.92 7.94
CA SER A 140 -13.95 2.02 9.40
C SER A 140 -14.91 3.14 9.82
N LEU A 141 -14.90 4.28 9.13
CA LEU A 141 -15.87 5.35 9.33
C LEU A 141 -17.30 4.86 9.05
N ALA A 142 -17.51 4.11 7.96
CA ALA A 142 -18.82 3.53 7.67
C ALA A 142 -19.25 2.53 8.75
N LEU A 143 -18.34 1.68 9.22
CA LEU A 143 -18.59 0.74 10.33
C LEU A 143 -18.90 1.43 11.66
N LEU A 144 -18.44 2.67 11.86
CA LEU A 144 -18.80 3.51 13.01
C LEU A 144 -20.14 4.21 12.83
N ALA A 145 -20.33 4.85 11.67
CA ALA A 145 -21.47 5.71 11.42
C ALA A 145 -22.77 4.92 11.24
N VAL A 146 -22.73 3.77 10.58
CA VAL A 146 -23.91 2.94 10.29
C VAL A 146 -24.59 2.47 11.60
N PRO A 147 -23.87 1.89 12.58
CA PRO A 147 -24.49 1.50 13.85
C PRO A 147 -24.91 2.68 14.72
N LEU A 148 -24.20 3.81 14.67
CA LEU A 148 -24.57 4.99 15.45
C LEU A 148 -25.84 5.68 14.94
N LEU A 149 -26.01 5.74 13.61
CA LEU A 149 -27.15 6.40 12.97
C LEU A 149 -28.39 5.51 12.90
N TRP A 150 -28.21 4.20 12.67
CA TRP A 150 -29.33 3.27 12.44
C TRP A 150 -29.40 2.10 13.42
N GLY A 151 -28.39 1.90 14.27
CA GLY A 151 -28.33 0.71 15.12
C GLY A 151 -29.40 0.68 16.21
N VAL A 152 -29.75 1.82 16.79
CA VAL A 152 -30.82 1.89 17.82
C VAL A 152 -32.18 1.59 17.20
N ASP A 153 -32.48 2.14 16.04
CA ASP A 153 -33.74 1.92 15.33
C ASP A 153 -33.84 0.47 14.81
N LEU A 154 -32.74 -0.09 14.31
CA LEU A 154 -32.67 -1.48 13.84
C LEU A 154 -32.86 -2.47 15.00
N LEU A 155 -32.23 -2.24 16.15
CA LEU A 155 -32.41 -3.06 17.36
C LEU A 155 -33.83 -2.92 17.91
N GLY A 156 -34.40 -1.72 17.86
CA GLY A 156 -35.79 -1.46 18.22
C GLY A 156 -36.78 -2.22 17.33
N ALA A 157 -36.53 -2.27 16.01
CA ALA A 157 -37.32 -3.05 15.06
C ALA A 157 -37.24 -4.57 15.31
N LEU A 158 -36.15 -5.05 15.90
CA LEU A 158 -35.94 -6.44 16.33
C LEU A 158 -36.47 -6.72 17.75
N GLY A 159 -37.13 -5.75 18.40
CA GLY A 159 -37.69 -5.88 19.75
C GLY A 159 -36.66 -5.78 20.89
N VAL A 160 -35.42 -5.33 20.61
CA VAL A 160 -34.36 -5.19 21.60
C VAL A 160 -34.26 -3.74 22.07
N ALA A 161 -34.62 -3.48 23.34
CA ALA A 161 -34.46 -2.17 23.96
C ALA A 161 -33.12 -2.07 24.70
N LEU A 162 -32.22 -1.22 24.23
CA LEU A 162 -30.98 -0.91 24.94
C LEU A 162 -31.25 0.11 26.07
N ASN A 163 -30.91 -0.25 27.31
CA ASN A 163 -30.87 0.69 28.43
C ASN A 163 -29.70 1.70 28.28
N CYS A 164 -29.68 2.75 29.10
CA CYS A 164 -28.65 3.80 29.02
C CYS A 164 -27.23 3.22 29.11
N THR A 165 -27.00 2.29 30.04
CA THR A 165 -25.71 1.65 30.28
C THR A 165 -25.19 0.89 29.05
N ASN A 166 -26.07 0.10 28.41
CA ASN A 166 -25.74 -0.68 27.23
C ASN A 166 -25.44 0.23 26.03
N ARG A 167 -26.15 1.36 25.89
CA ARG A 167 -25.88 2.35 24.83
C ARG A 167 -24.50 2.97 25.00
N TRP A 168 -24.16 3.41 26.21
CA TRP A 168 -22.85 4.02 26.49
C TRP A 168 -21.68 3.04 26.38
N SER A 169 -21.87 1.78 26.79
CA SER A 169 -20.85 0.74 26.60
C SER A 169 -20.63 0.45 25.11
N LEU A 170 -21.70 0.23 24.35
CA LEU A 170 -21.61 0.00 22.91
C LEU A 170 -20.93 1.18 22.20
N LEU A 171 -21.26 2.40 22.61
CA LEU A 171 -20.65 3.61 22.10
C LEU A 171 -19.14 3.66 22.45
N GLY A 172 -18.76 3.36 23.70
CA GLY A 172 -17.35 3.28 24.11
C GLY A 172 -16.55 2.25 23.31
N ALA A 173 -17.13 1.09 23.01
CA ALA A 173 -16.51 0.06 22.17
C ALA A 173 -16.27 0.57 20.75
N PHE A 174 -17.28 1.21 20.13
CA PHE A 174 -17.14 1.80 18.80
C PHE A 174 -16.04 2.85 18.76
N VAL A 175 -16.02 3.76 19.72
CA VAL A 175 -15.03 4.84 19.81
C VAL A 175 -13.63 4.29 19.99
N CYS A 176 -13.46 3.35 20.92
CA CYS A 176 -12.17 2.68 21.14
C CYS A 176 -11.68 2.00 19.86
N GLY A 177 -12.54 1.20 19.21
CA GLY A 177 -12.23 0.55 17.94
C GLY A 177 -11.88 1.56 16.84
N GLY A 178 -12.69 2.59 16.67
CA GLY A 178 -12.53 3.64 15.66
C GLY A 178 -11.23 4.41 15.80
N VAL A 179 -10.91 4.84 17.01
CA VAL A 179 -9.63 5.52 17.29
C VAL A 179 -8.45 4.54 17.20
N GLY A 180 -8.66 3.25 17.45
CA GLY A 180 -7.68 2.20 17.15
C GLY A 180 -7.38 2.03 15.67
N ALA A 181 -8.39 2.07 14.80
CA ALA A 181 -8.18 2.12 13.36
C ALA A 181 -7.33 3.34 12.96
N PHE A 182 -7.59 4.52 13.56
CA PHE A 182 -6.80 5.72 13.33
C PHE A 182 -5.34 5.58 13.82
N GLY A 183 -5.14 5.03 15.02
CA GLY A 183 -3.80 4.76 15.58
C GLY A 183 -2.98 3.83 14.68
N ALA A 184 -3.62 2.81 14.10
CA ALA A 184 -2.98 1.91 13.14
C ALA A 184 -2.57 2.62 11.85
N VAL A 185 -3.44 3.48 11.28
CA VAL A 185 -3.10 4.30 10.10
C VAL A 185 -1.87 5.16 10.39
N LEU A 186 -1.86 5.86 11.53
CA LEU A 186 -0.76 6.75 11.89
C LEU A 186 0.55 5.98 12.11
N SER A 187 0.49 4.84 12.77
CA SER A 187 1.64 3.94 12.98
C SER A 187 2.26 3.49 11.65
N VAL A 188 1.43 3.16 10.65
CA VAL A 188 1.89 2.83 9.31
C VAL A 188 2.53 4.04 8.62
N LEU A 189 1.89 5.21 8.66
CA LEU A 189 2.42 6.42 8.02
C LEU A 189 3.75 6.88 8.61
N VAL A 190 3.89 6.88 9.94
CA VAL A 190 5.14 7.23 10.64
C VAL A 190 6.26 6.29 10.22
N ARG A 191 5.98 4.99 10.11
CA ARG A 191 6.99 4.01 9.71
C ARG A 191 7.31 4.05 8.23
N LEU A 192 6.34 4.33 7.36
CA LEU A 192 6.61 4.51 5.93
C LEU A 192 7.60 5.64 5.70
N ARG A 193 7.48 6.76 6.43
CA ARG A 193 8.45 7.86 6.36
C ARG A 193 9.87 7.44 6.75
N GLY A 194 10.03 6.43 7.61
CA GLY A 194 11.34 5.92 8.03
C GLY A 194 11.84 4.67 7.31
N SER A 195 11.00 3.99 6.50
CA SER A 195 11.31 2.64 5.98
C SER A 195 10.75 2.32 4.60
N ALA A 196 10.31 3.31 3.82
CA ALA A 196 9.83 3.11 2.44
C ALA A 196 10.83 2.29 1.60
N ASP A 197 12.13 2.57 1.74
CA ASP A 197 13.19 1.85 1.04
C ASP A 197 13.35 0.40 1.53
N GLN A 198 13.12 0.14 2.81
CA GLN A 198 13.20 -1.21 3.38
C GLN A 198 11.99 -2.07 3.01
N LEU A 199 10.78 -1.48 2.89
CA LEU A 199 9.59 -2.20 2.44
C LEU A 199 9.69 -2.60 0.97
N ALA A 200 10.25 -1.72 0.13
CA ALA A 200 10.57 -2.03 -1.27
C ALA A 200 11.61 -3.16 -1.36
N ARG A 201 12.70 -3.09 -0.58
CA ARG A 201 13.74 -4.14 -0.56
C ARG A 201 13.28 -5.48 0.03
N ARG A 202 12.41 -5.47 1.05
CA ARG A 202 11.94 -6.71 1.71
C ARG A 202 11.01 -7.53 0.82
N GLN A 203 10.27 -6.88 -0.09
CA GLN A 203 9.51 -7.58 -1.13
C GLN A 203 10.38 -8.00 -2.33
N SER A 204 11.46 -7.26 -2.63
CA SER A 204 12.39 -7.63 -3.72
C SER A 204 13.40 -8.72 -3.34
N ASN A 205 13.68 -8.94 -2.04
CA ASN A 205 14.66 -9.88 -1.48
C ASN A 205 14.34 -11.39 -1.69
N GLY A 206 14.12 -11.80 -2.94
CA GLY A 206 14.03 -13.22 -3.33
C GLY A 206 13.44 -13.47 -4.71
N ARG A 207 12.86 -12.45 -5.37
CA ARG A 207 12.31 -12.53 -6.73
C ARG A 207 12.50 -11.20 -7.45
N GLU A 208 13.74 -10.83 -7.74
CA GLU A 208 14.06 -9.63 -8.55
C GLU A 208 13.59 -9.72 -10.01
N GLY A 209 12.99 -10.83 -10.45
CA GLY A 209 12.66 -11.03 -11.86
C GLY A 209 11.23 -10.73 -12.33
N ILE A 210 10.19 -10.83 -11.50
CA ILE A 210 8.83 -11.10 -12.06
C ILE A 210 7.66 -10.55 -11.22
N VAL A 211 7.77 -9.38 -10.60
CA VAL A 211 6.58 -8.78 -9.97
C VAL A 211 6.28 -7.44 -10.64
N VAL A 212 5.15 -7.41 -11.35
CA VAL A 212 4.67 -6.22 -12.05
C VAL A 212 4.35 -5.14 -11.00
N PRO A 213 4.88 -3.91 -11.13
CA PRO A 213 4.60 -2.81 -10.19
C PRO A 213 3.11 -2.58 -9.89
N GLY A 214 2.24 -2.78 -10.88
CA GLY A 214 0.78 -2.72 -10.70
C GLY A 214 0.21 -3.82 -9.79
N GLN A 215 0.79 -5.02 -9.79
CA GLN A 215 0.41 -6.09 -8.84
C GLN A 215 0.89 -5.77 -7.42
N MET A 216 2.09 -5.21 -7.27
CA MET A 216 2.58 -4.72 -5.97
C MET A 216 1.66 -3.66 -5.37
N ALA A 217 1.20 -2.69 -6.19
CA ALA A 217 0.28 -1.65 -5.74
C ALA A 217 -1.06 -2.24 -5.24
N ARG A 218 -1.58 -3.31 -5.87
CA ARG A 218 -2.80 -4.00 -5.43
C ARG A 218 -2.59 -4.79 -4.13
N SER A 219 -1.51 -5.55 -4.02
CA SER A 219 -1.22 -6.29 -2.78
C SER A 219 -1.03 -5.32 -1.60
N MET A 220 -0.36 -4.19 -1.83
CA MET A 220 -0.16 -3.16 -0.82
C MET A 220 -1.46 -2.47 -0.40
N ARG A 221 -2.46 -2.38 -1.28
CA ARG A 221 -3.81 -1.92 -0.90
C ARG A 221 -4.48 -2.85 0.09
N HIS A 222 -4.49 -4.15 -0.23
CA HIS A 222 -5.09 -5.15 0.64
C HIS A 222 -4.39 -5.16 2.00
N GLU A 223 -3.06 -5.04 2.00
CA GLU A 223 -2.29 -4.92 3.24
C GLU A 223 -2.65 -3.65 4.03
N GLY A 224 -2.78 -2.50 3.36
CA GLY A 224 -3.23 -1.26 3.98
C GLY A 224 -4.59 -1.39 4.65
N VAL A 225 -5.59 -1.92 3.93
CA VAL A 225 -6.94 -2.18 4.46
C VAL A 225 -6.88 -3.13 5.65
N TYR A 226 -6.17 -4.25 5.51
CA TYR A 226 -6.05 -5.27 6.55
C TYR A 226 -5.44 -4.71 7.84
N ARG A 227 -4.41 -3.87 7.75
CA ARG A 227 -3.79 -3.24 8.93
C ARG A 227 -4.75 -2.32 9.69
N VAL A 228 -5.62 -1.60 8.99
CA VAL A 228 -6.67 -0.79 9.63
C VAL A 228 -7.64 -1.68 10.42
N PHE A 229 -8.08 -2.80 9.83
CA PHE A 229 -8.93 -3.77 10.51
C PHE A 229 -8.25 -4.43 11.71
N VAL A 230 -6.96 -4.78 11.60
CA VAL A 230 -6.18 -5.33 12.73
C VAL A 230 -6.13 -4.32 13.87
N GLY A 231 -5.89 -3.04 13.60
CA GLY A 231 -5.93 -1.99 14.61
C GLY A 231 -7.28 -1.86 15.30
N TRP A 232 -8.36 -1.94 14.52
CA TRP A 232 -9.73 -1.89 15.02
C TRP A 232 -10.06 -3.08 15.94
N ILE A 233 -9.74 -4.30 15.50
CA ILE A 233 -9.96 -5.54 16.28
C ILE A 233 -9.13 -5.52 17.56
N LEU A 234 -7.87 -5.09 17.49
CA LEU A 234 -6.99 -5.03 18.65
C LEU A 234 -7.53 -4.04 19.71
N ALA A 235 -8.00 -2.87 19.28
CA ALA A 235 -8.60 -1.91 20.19
C ALA A 235 -9.90 -2.43 20.83
N LEU A 236 -10.74 -3.15 20.08
CA LEU A 236 -11.91 -3.82 20.65
C LEU A 236 -11.54 -4.92 21.64
N ALA A 237 -10.52 -5.73 21.35
CA ALA A 237 -10.05 -6.76 22.27
C ALA A 237 -9.58 -6.14 23.59
N VAL A 238 -8.84 -5.03 23.53
CA VAL A 238 -8.42 -4.27 24.73
C VAL A 238 -9.63 -3.68 25.45
N TYR A 239 -10.60 -3.12 24.73
CA TYR A 239 -11.86 -2.65 25.32
C TYR A 239 -12.57 -3.74 26.13
N PHE A 240 -12.73 -4.94 25.55
CA PHE A 240 -13.40 -6.05 26.24
C PHE A 240 -12.60 -6.61 27.42
N LEU A 241 -11.27 -6.66 27.32
CA LEU A 241 -10.41 -7.10 28.42
C LEU A 241 -10.48 -6.16 29.63
N LEU A 242 -10.50 -4.85 29.39
CA LEU A 242 -10.61 -3.84 30.44
C LEU A 242 -12.03 -3.77 31.00
N SER A 243 -13.04 -3.72 30.12
CA SER A 243 -14.46 -3.64 30.55
C SER A 243 -14.94 -4.92 31.24
N GLY A 244 -14.37 -6.08 30.87
CA GLY A 244 -14.65 -7.37 31.49
C GLY A 244 -13.92 -7.61 32.80
N GLY A 245 -13.09 -6.67 33.28
CA GLY A 245 -12.36 -6.78 34.55
C GLY A 245 -11.25 -7.84 34.57
N ILE A 246 -10.83 -8.34 33.40
CA ILE A 246 -9.76 -9.34 33.28
C ILE A 246 -8.40 -8.67 33.55
N VAL A 247 -8.24 -7.42 33.13
CA VAL A 247 -7.05 -6.60 33.40
C VAL A 247 -7.45 -5.45 34.31
N THR A 248 -7.01 -5.48 35.56
CA THR A 248 -7.39 -4.52 36.61
C THR A 248 -6.38 -3.38 36.82
N VAL A 249 -5.32 -3.33 36.02
CA VAL A 249 -4.22 -2.34 36.16
C VAL A 249 -4.65 -0.92 35.74
N PHE A 250 -5.66 -0.81 34.89
CA PHE A 250 -6.20 0.47 34.43
C PHE A 250 -7.67 0.58 34.83
N GLU A 251 -7.96 1.48 35.77
CA GLU A 251 -9.33 1.79 36.15
C GLU A 251 -9.86 2.91 35.22
N PRO A 252 -11.03 2.73 34.58
CA PRO A 252 -11.63 3.78 33.79
C PRO A 252 -12.05 4.93 34.72
N PRO A 253 -11.70 6.20 34.38
CA PRO A 253 -11.94 7.35 35.26
C PRO A 253 -13.43 7.66 35.47
N ALA A 254 -14.29 7.15 34.57
CA ALA A 254 -15.73 7.23 34.70
C ALA A 254 -16.38 5.93 34.20
N THR A 255 -17.38 5.43 34.92
CA THR A 255 -18.14 4.24 34.53
C THR A 255 -19.47 4.58 33.87
N THR A 256 -20.02 3.66 33.08
CA THR A 256 -21.35 3.84 32.46
C THR A 256 -22.48 4.00 33.49
N ALA A 257 -22.27 3.57 34.74
CA ALA A 257 -23.19 3.76 35.85
C ALA A 257 -23.18 5.20 36.40
N GLU A 258 -22.05 5.90 36.33
CA GLU A 258 -21.94 7.32 36.75
C GLU A 258 -22.50 8.28 35.70
N ILE A 259 -22.47 7.87 34.43
CA ILE A 259 -22.99 8.65 33.30
C ILE A 259 -24.50 8.50 33.17
N CYS A 260 -25.04 7.32 33.51
CA CYS A 260 -26.46 7.01 33.45
C CYS A 260 -27.09 7.17 34.84
N PRO A 261 -27.72 8.33 35.14
CA PRO A 261 -28.26 8.59 36.46
C PRO A 261 -29.36 7.59 36.84
N THR A 262 -29.33 7.16 38.10
CA THR A 262 -30.51 6.59 38.77
C THR A 262 -31.61 7.66 38.90
N PRO A 263 -32.90 7.27 38.94
CA PRO A 263 -33.99 8.22 39.12
C PRO A 263 -33.74 9.10 40.36
N GLY A 264 -33.58 10.41 40.16
CA GLY A 264 -33.35 11.38 41.24
C GLY A 264 -31.93 11.96 41.37
N SER A 265 -30.95 11.52 40.57
CA SER A 265 -29.63 12.18 40.50
C SER A 265 -29.39 12.88 39.15
N PRO A 266 -28.76 14.06 39.12
CA PRO A 266 -28.30 14.64 37.85
C PRO A 266 -27.10 13.84 37.34
N GLY A 267 -27.16 13.36 36.09
CA GLY A 267 -26.00 12.77 35.42
C GLY A 267 -24.88 13.80 35.23
N SER A 268 -23.62 13.34 35.19
CA SER A 268 -22.45 14.22 35.03
C SER A 268 -21.97 14.28 33.57
N ALA A 269 -22.05 15.47 32.95
CA ALA A 269 -21.47 15.70 31.63
C ALA A 269 -19.93 15.54 31.63
N ALA A 270 -19.27 15.86 32.76
CA ALA A 270 -17.83 15.70 32.93
C ALA A 270 -17.41 14.22 32.92
N ALA A 271 -18.19 13.34 33.58
CA ALA A 271 -17.96 11.89 33.56
C ALA A 271 -18.08 11.33 32.14
N GLY A 272 -19.00 11.88 31.34
CA GLY A 272 -19.08 11.59 29.91
C GLY A 272 -17.76 11.91 29.19
N THR A 273 -17.25 13.14 29.32
CA THR A 273 -16.00 13.54 28.64
C THR A 273 -14.78 12.72 29.06
N GLU A 274 -14.68 12.35 30.34
CA GLU A 274 -13.58 11.52 30.85
C GLU A 274 -13.64 10.10 30.30
N PHE A 275 -14.84 9.50 30.25
CA PHE A 275 -15.08 8.21 29.62
C PHE A 275 -14.64 8.21 28.15
N TRP A 276 -15.03 9.24 27.40
CA TRP A 276 -14.64 9.41 26.00
C TRP A 276 -13.13 9.56 25.83
N GLY A 277 -12.50 10.44 26.62
CA GLY A 277 -11.06 10.67 26.56
C GLY A 277 -10.24 9.41 26.83
N PHE A 278 -10.65 8.62 27.83
CA PHE A 278 -10.00 7.36 28.19
C PHE A 278 -10.05 6.35 27.04
N TRP A 279 -11.24 6.05 26.50
CA TRP A 279 -11.37 5.06 25.43
C TRP A 279 -10.75 5.50 24.11
N CYS A 280 -10.73 6.81 23.82
CA CYS A 280 -9.96 7.36 22.71
C CYS A 280 -8.46 7.07 22.89
N ALA A 281 -7.90 7.35 24.07
CA ALA A 281 -6.47 7.15 24.33
C ALA A 281 -6.08 5.67 24.27
N ILE A 282 -6.85 4.80 24.93
CA ILE A 282 -6.63 3.34 24.91
C ILE A 282 -6.76 2.79 23.48
N GLY A 283 -7.82 3.18 22.77
CA GLY A 283 -8.02 2.79 21.38
C GLY A 283 -6.83 3.19 20.51
N PHE A 284 -6.40 4.44 20.60
CA PHE A 284 -5.24 4.95 19.87
C PHE A 284 -3.97 4.13 20.13
N VAL A 285 -3.63 3.91 21.41
CA VAL A 285 -2.40 3.18 21.80
C VAL A 285 -2.47 1.72 21.35
N ALA A 286 -3.62 1.07 21.49
CA ALA A 286 -3.83 -0.30 21.01
C ALA A 286 -3.63 -0.34 19.49
N GLY A 287 -4.30 0.55 18.75
CA GLY A 287 -4.16 0.69 17.31
C GLY A 287 -2.74 1.00 16.85
N PHE A 288 -2.01 1.86 17.56
CA PHE A 288 -0.63 2.21 17.23
C PHE A 288 0.35 1.02 17.36
N ASN A 289 -0.05 -0.02 18.08
CA ASN A 289 0.67 -1.28 18.22
C ASN A 289 0.24 -2.34 17.19
N GLU A 290 -0.44 -1.97 16.12
CA GLU A 290 -0.84 -2.85 15.00
C GLU A 290 0.30 -3.74 14.48
N ARG A 291 1.56 -3.26 14.51
CA ARG A 291 2.75 -4.02 14.08
C ARG A 291 2.91 -5.33 14.82
N TRP A 292 2.70 -5.27 16.12
CA TRP A 292 2.90 -6.42 16.98
C TRP A 292 1.87 -7.49 16.65
N ALA A 293 0.61 -7.08 16.51
CA ALA A 293 -0.47 -7.95 16.05
C ALA A 293 -0.25 -8.49 14.63
N PHE A 294 0.16 -7.62 13.70
CA PHE A 294 0.48 -8.03 12.34
C PHE A 294 1.67 -9.00 12.28
N GLY A 295 2.67 -8.82 13.15
CA GLY A 295 3.82 -9.71 13.27
C GLY A 295 3.47 -11.09 13.80
N ILE A 296 2.48 -11.20 14.70
CA ILE A 296 1.93 -12.48 15.16
C ILE A 296 1.18 -13.17 14.01
N LEU A 297 0.28 -12.44 13.33
CA LEU A 297 -0.54 -12.98 12.24
C LEU A 297 0.29 -13.39 11.02
N SER A 298 1.42 -12.72 10.78
CA SER A 298 2.31 -13.03 9.64
C SER A 298 3.21 -14.23 9.88
N ARG A 299 3.50 -14.61 11.14
CA ARG A 299 4.40 -15.71 11.50
C ARG A 299 3.93 -17.10 11.03
N ASP A 300 2.63 -17.28 10.82
CA ASP A 300 2.08 -18.54 10.32
C ASP A 300 2.15 -18.66 8.79
N SER A 301 2.18 -17.54 8.06
CA SER A 301 2.31 -17.55 6.60
C SER A 301 3.70 -17.99 6.12
N THR A 302 4.74 -17.79 6.94
CA THR A 302 6.10 -18.28 6.69
C THR A 302 6.32 -19.72 7.18
N ARG A 303 5.31 -20.32 7.83
CA ARG A 303 5.32 -21.71 8.30
C ARG A 303 4.42 -22.60 7.43
N ARG A 304 4.46 -22.44 6.11
CA ARG A 304 4.13 -23.56 5.21
C ARG A 304 5.36 -24.47 5.15
N PRO A 305 5.36 -25.64 5.80
CA PRO A 305 6.39 -26.64 5.54
C PRO A 305 6.21 -27.12 4.09
N GLY A 306 7.27 -27.00 3.30
CA GLY A 306 7.42 -27.88 2.16
C GLY A 306 7.36 -29.34 2.63
N LYS A 307 6.34 -30.05 2.15
CA LYS A 307 6.29 -31.50 1.93
C LYS A 307 5.53 -31.61 0.61
N ASN A 308 6.09 -32.00 -0.53
CA ASN A 308 7.01 -33.12 -0.80
C ASN A 308 6.60 -34.36 0.01
N ALA A 309 5.49 -34.96 -0.42
CA ALA A 309 5.46 -36.35 -0.86
C ALA A 309 4.67 -36.38 -2.17
#